data_AF-A0A5C5CCG6-F1
#
_entry.id   AF-A0A5C5CCG6-F1
#
_cell.length_a   1.000
_cell.length_b   1.000
_cell.length_c   1.000
_cell.angle_alpha   90.00
_cell.angle_beta   90.00
_cell.angle_gamma   90.00
#
_symmetry.space_group_name_H-M   'P 1'
#
loop_
_entity.id
_entity.type
_entity.pdbx_description
1 polymer ?
#
loop_
_entity_poly.entity_id
_entity_poly.type
_entity_poly.pdbx_seq_one_letter_code
_entity_poly.pdbx_strand_id
1 'polypeptide(L)'
;MFNLSAIMNEAWASYRRQYSKRAFKRSTFNWLLMLSWKRAKDAALRISNPVLAKVEALREQIEMLSYKPWSIDIQSRRRDMEAQISRLLAA
;
A
#
# COMPACT_ATOMS: atom_id res chain seq x y z
N MET A 1 17.02 8.99 -3.93
CA MET A 1 16.63 9.97 -2.88
C MET A 1 15.15 10.32 -3.09
N PHE A 2 14.33 10.36 -2.03
CA PHE A 2 12.90 10.68 -2.18
C PHE A 2 12.70 12.17 -2.46
N ASN A 3 11.88 12.51 -3.47
CA ASN A 3 11.54 13.88 -3.79
C ASN A 3 10.40 14.36 -2.87
N LEU A 4 10.75 15.07 -1.80
CA LEU A 4 9.78 15.56 -0.79
C LEU A 4 8.71 16.47 -1.40
N SER A 5 9.10 17.33 -2.35
CA SER A 5 8.18 18.25 -3.03
C SER A 5 7.14 17.50 -3.85
N ALA A 6 7.53 16.43 -4.55
CA ALA A 6 6.60 15.59 -5.31
C ALA A 6 5.57 14.92 -4.39
N ILE A 7 6.02 14.41 -3.23
CA ILE A 7 5.13 13.74 -2.26
C ILE A 7 4.14 14.74 -1.65
N MET A 8 4.60 15.94 -1.28
CA MET A 8 3.72 17.00 -0.78
C MET A 8 2.69 17.43 -1.83
N ASN A 9 3.10 17.56 -3.10
CA ASN A 9 2.18 17.92 -4.18
C ASN A 9 1.11 16.83 -4.41
N GLU A 10 1.46 15.55 -4.35
CA GLU A 10 0.49 14.45 -4.46
C GLU A 10 -0.52 14.47 -3.30
N ALA A 11 -0.04 14.65 -2.07
CA ALA A 11 -0.89 14.76 -0.88
C ALA A 11 -1.87 15.94 -1.00
N TRP A 12 -1.38 17.10 -1.44
CA TRP A 12 -2.19 18.29 -1.62
C TRP A 12 -3.22 18.16 -2.75
N ALA A 13 -2.83 17.56 -3.88
CA ALA A 13 -3.73 17.28 -4.98
C ALA A 13 -4.87 16.34 -4.55
N SER A 14 -4.55 15.29 -3.78
CA SER A 14 -5.54 14.37 -3.22
C SER A 14 -6.49 15.08 -2.25
N TYR A 15 -5.94 15.92 -1.37
CA TYR A 15 -6.74 16.71 -0.42
C TYR A 15 -7.71 17.64 -1.16
N ARG A 16 -7.23 18.38 -2.16
CA ARG A 16 -8.05 19.30 -2.95
C ARG A 16 -9.15 18.56 -3.72
N ARG A 17 -8.85 17.40 -4.31
CA ARG A 17 -9.84 16.63 -5.07
C ARG A 17 -11.03 16.20 -4.19
N GLN A 18 -10.78 15.80 -2.94
CA GLN A 18 -11.82 15.25 -2.07
C GLN A 18 -12.42 16.27 -1.09
N TYR A 19 -11.67 17.31 -0.73
CA TYR A 19 -12.01 18.22 0.38
C TYR A 19 -11.96 19.71 0.01
N SER A 20 -11.80 20.09 -1.26
CA SER A 20 -11.69 21.50 -1.69
C SER A 20 -12.84 22.41 -1.23
N LYS A 21 -14.06 21.88 -1.08
CA LYS A 21 -15.24 22.65 -0.65
C LYS A 21 -15.36 22.79 0.88
N ARG A 22 -14.41 22.25 1.65
CA ARG A 22 -14.42 22.27 3.12
C ARG A 22 -13.24 23.08 3.65
N ALA A 23 -13.40 23.65 4.85
CA ALA A 23 -12.30 24.29 5.56
C ALA A 23 -11.12 23.32 5.72
N PHE A 24 -9.91 23.87 5.72
CA PHE A 24 -8.70 23.06 5.82
C PHE A 24 -8.65 22.29 7.16
N LYS A 25 -8.49 20.97 7.10
CA LYS A 25 -8.30 20.09 8.25
C LYS A 25 -6.92 19.46 8.20
N ARG A 26 -6.05 19.91 9.11
CA ARG A 26 -4.66 19.43 9.20
C ARG A 26 -4.56 17.93 9.45
N SER A 27 -5.42 17.35 10.27
CA SER A 27 -5.42 15.91 10.55
C SER A 27 -5.67 15.07 9.29
N THR A 28 -6.65 15.46 8.49
CA THR A 28 -6.95 14.82 7.20
C THR A 28 -5.79 14.98 6.21
N PHE A 29 -5.20 16.17 6.13
CA PHE A 29 -4.03 16.39 5.28
C PHE A 29 -2.82 15.56 5.73
N ASN A 30 -2.53 15.50 7.02
CA ASN A 30 -1.44 14.68 7.57
C ASN A 30 -1.65 13.19 7.23
N TRP A 31 -2.89 12.69 7.30
CA TRP A 31 -3.20 11.32 6.91
C TRP A 31 -2.91 11.07 5.41
N LEU A 32 -3.33 11.99 4.54
CA LEU A 32 -3.02 11.90 3.11
C LEU A 32 -1.51 12.00 2.83
N LEU A 33 -0.78 12.81 3.61
CA LEU A 33 0.67 12.91 3.51
C LEU A 33 1.37 11.61 3.91
N MET A 34 0.89 10.93 4.96
CA MET A 34 1.38 9.60 5.33
C MET A 34 1.11 8.58 4.23
N LEU A 35 -0.07 8.63 3.58
CA LEU A 35 -0.40 7.74 2.46
C LEU A 35 0.49 7.99 1.24
N SER A 36 0.70 9.24 0.83
CA SER A 36 1.60 9.55 -0.29
C SER A 36 3.04 9.15 0.01
N TRP A 37 3.47 9.29 1.27
CA TRP A 37 4.78 8.82 1.71
C TRP A 37 4.92 7.29 1.61
N LYS A 38 3.90 6.54 2.06
CA LYS A 38 3.87 5.08 1.89
C LYS A 38 3.97 4.70 0.41
N ARG A 39 3.13 5.30 -0.45
CA ARG A 39 3.15 5.03 -1.91
C ARG A 39 4.51 5.30 -2.54
N ALA A 40 5.17 6.40 -2.17
CA ALA A 40 6.49 6.72 -2.68
C ALA A 40 7.53 5.66 -2.27
N LYS A 41 7.48 5.18 -1.02
CA LYS A 41 8.32 4.07 -0.55
C LYS A 41 8.04 2.78 -1.31
N ASP A 42 6.78 2.42 -1.49
CA ASP A 42 6.39 1.21 -2.22
C ASP A 42 6.83 1.28 -3.69
N ALA A 43 6.71 2.46 -4.32
CA ALA A 43 7.17 2.68 -5.69
C ALA A 43 8.70 2.56 -5.80
N ALA A 44 9.44 3.16 -4.86
CA ALA A 44 10.89 3.01 -4.82
C ALA A 44 11.31 1.56 -4.59
N LEU A 45 10.59 0.82 -3.74
CA LEU A 45 10.86 -0.59 -3.49
C LEU A 45 10.60 -1.45 -4.72
N ARG A 46 9.50 -1.20 -5.46
CA ARG A 46 9.21 -1.90 -6.72
C ARG A 46 10.32 -1.71 -7.76
N ILE A 47 10.96 -0.54 -7.79
CA ILE A 47 12.06 -0.24 -8.71
C ILE A 47 13.35 -0.93 -8.26
N SER A 48 13.67 -0.88 -6.97
CA SER A 48 14.95 -1.42 -6.46
C SER A 48 14.95 -2.94 -6.30
N ASN A 49 13.83 -3.52 -5.84
CA ASN A 49 13.68 -4.95 -5.62
C ASN A 49 12.24 -5.40 -5.95
N PRO A 50 11.97 -5.72 -7.23
CA PRO A 50 10.62 -6.08 -7.67
C PRO A 50 10.13 -7.40 -7.06
N VAL A 51 11.03 -8.30 -6.67
CA VAL A 51 10.67 -9.57 -6.00
C VAL A 51 10.19 -9.30 -4.58
N LEU A 52 10.95 -8.51 -3.80
CA LEU A 52 10.56 -8.14 -2.44
C LEU A 52 9.22 -7.40 -2.43
N ALA A 53 9.02 -6.47 -3.37
CA ALA A 53 7.75 -5.74 -3.48
C ALA A 53 6.54 -6.65 -3.75
N LYS A 54 6.72 -7.72 -4.54
CA LYS A 54 5.67 -8.74 -4.76
C LYS A 54 5.40 -9.57 -3.51
N VAL A 55 6.46 -9.95 -2.78
CA VAL A 55 6.33 -10.69 -1.52
C VAL A 55 5.58 -9.87 -0.47
N GLU A 56 5.92 -8.59 -0.31
CA GLU A 56 5.22 -7.69 0.61
C GLU A 56 3.75 -7.51 0.23
N ALA A 57 3.45 -7.34 -1.06
CA ALA A 57 2.07 -7.24 -1.53
C ALA A 57 1.26 -8.53 -1.24
N LEU A 58 1.86 -9.71 -1.37
CA LEU A 58 1.21 -10.98 -1.01
C LEU A 58 0.98 -11.10 0.50
N ARG A 59 1.93 -10.63 1.32
CA ARG A 59 1.77 -10.58 2.78
C ARG A 59 0.63 -9.65 3.21
N GLU A 60 0.54 -8.46 2.62
CA GLU A 60 -0.60 -7.56 2.86
C GLU A 60 -1.93 -8.22 2.46
N GLN A 61 -1.98 -8.96 1.35
CA GLN A 61 -3.19 -9.68 0.96
C GLN A 61 -3.58 -10.79 1.95
N ILE A 62 -2.61 -11.50 2.52
CA ILE A 62 -2.85 -12.49 3.58
C ILE A 62 -3.43 -11.81 4.82
N GLU A 63 -2.89 -10.66 5.24
CA GLU A 63 -3.46 -9.90 6.37
C GLU A 63 -4.91 -9.48 6.08
N MET A 64 -5.18 -9.02 4.86
CA MET A 64 -6.50 -8.62 4.41
C MET A 64 -7.51 -9.78 4.33
N LEU A 65 -7.07 -11.03 4.27
CA LEU A 65 -7.96 -12.19 4.33
C LEU A 65 -8.71 -12.27 5.67
N SER A 66 -8.11 -11.80 6.77
CA SER A 66 -8.74 -11.80 8.10
C SER A 66 -10.00 -10.94 8.15
N TYR A 67 -10.13 -9.99 7.23
CA TYR A 67 -11.29 -9.09 7.13
C TYR A 67 -12.33 -9.58 6.10
N LYS A 68 -12.16 -10.77 5.52
CA LYS A 68 -13.09 -11.32 4.53
C LYS A 68 -14.28 -12.00 5.21
N PRO A 69 -15.46 -12.02 4.54
CA PRO A 69 -16.61 -12.76 5.05
C PRO A 69 -16.32 -14.26 5.22
N TRP A 70 -16.98 -14.87 6.21
CA TRP A 70 -16.89 -16.29 6.55
C TRP A 70 -17.25 -17.26 5.40
N SER A 71 -17.96 -16.78 4.38
CA SER A 71 -18.35 -17.56 3.19
C SER A 71 -17.19 -17.85 2.23
N ILE A 72 -16.00 -17.30 2.49
CA ILE A 72 -14.80 -17.51 1.68
C ILE A 72 -13.87 -18.46 2.41
N ASP A 73 -13.36 -19.49 1.71
CA ASP A 73 -12.26 -20.31 2.24
C ASP A 73 -10.96 -19.48 2.29
N ILE A 74 -10.75 -18.87 3.45
CA ILE A 74 -9.57 -18.06 3.76
C ILE A 74 -8.33 -18.93 3.89
N GLN A 75 -8.45 -20.18 4.36
CA GLN A 75 -7.30 -21.04 4.64
C GLN A 75 -6.70 -21.62 3.35
N SER A 76 -7.51 -21.99 2.37
CA SER A 76 -6.99 -22.37 1.05
C SER A 76 -6.28 -21.18 0.39
N ARG A 77 -6.92 -20.01 0.35
CA ARG A 77 -6.33 -18.81 -0.28
C ARG A 77 -5.02 -18.37 0.39
N ARG A 78 -4.95 -18.48 1.72
CA ARG A 78 -3.74 -18.20 2.49
C ARG A 78 -2.60 -19.13 2.07
N ARG A 79 -2.85 -20.45 2.02
CA ARG A 79 -1.86 -21.46 1.60
C ARG A 79 -1.37 -21.21 0.18
N ASP A 80 -2.25 -20.84 -0.74
CA ASP A 80 -1.88 -20.52 -2.13
C ASP A 80 -0.95 -19.30 -2.20
N MET A 81 -1.23 -18.24 -1.43
CA MET A 81 -0.38 -17.05 -1.37
C MET A 81 0.95 -17.31 -0.66
N GLU A 82 0.97 -18.13 0.41
CA GLU A 82 2.21 -18.56 1.08
C GLU A 82 3.10 -19.38 0.14
N ALA A 83 2.52 -20.29 -0.64
CA ALA A 83 3.26 -21.06 -1.64
C ALA A 83 3.85 -20.15 -2.75
N GLN A 84 3.13 -19.11 -3.17
CA GLN A 84 3.66 -18.12 -4.10
C GLN A 84 4.84 -17.34 -3.52
N ILE A 85 4.76 -16.95 -2.24
CA ILE A 85 5.88 -16.30 -1.54
C ILE A 85 7.10 -17.24 -1.52
N SER A 86 6.94 -18.51 -1.16
CA SER A 86 8.04 -19.48 -1.13
C SER A 86 8.70 -19.64 -2.51
N ARG A 87 7.92 -19.67 -3.59
CA ARG A 87 8.47 -19.73 -4.97
C ARG A 87 9.25 -18.47 -5.34
N LEU A 88 8.77 -17.30 -4.95
CA LEU A 88 9.43 -16.02 -5.23
C LEU A 88 10.74 -15.85 -4.44
N LEU A 89 10.86 -16.47 -3.27
CA LEU A 89 12.07 -16.40 -2.44
C LEU A 89 13.11 -17.47 -2.79
N ALA A 90 12.70 -18.57 -3.43
CA ALA A 90 13.58 -19.65 -3.84
C ALA A 90 14.16 -19.48 -5.26
N ALA A 91 13.68 -18.50 -6.02
CA ALA A 91 14.14 -18.13 -7.36
C ALA A 91 15.21 -17.03 -7.30
#